data_AF-A0A2V6UD89-F1
#
_entry.id   AF-A0A2V6UD89-F1
#
_cell.length_a   1.000
_cell.length_b   1.000
_cell.length_c   1.000
_cell.angle_alpha   90.00
_cell.angle_beta   90.00
_cell.angle_gamma   90.00
#
_symmetry.space_group_name_H-M   'P 1'
#
loop_
_entity.id
_entity.type
_entity.pdbx_description
1 polymer ?
#
loop_
_entity_poly.entity_id
_entity_poly.type
_entity_poly.pdbx_seq_one_letter_code
_entity_poly.pdbx_strand_id
1 'polypeptide(L)'
;KQDEIGYLADKQHGPWMTYKSGVKESEGVFRDGRPDGHWATWHRDGSKAGEADFRDGRPVGAFTTWHANGQKSADGRFGNGGAEGEFTLWDRAGRRRMLVRLTKGQVTHTQAWDERGREVTDPEQFEQQRGYLDGEPNTLLTLLILMAGGAR
;
A
#
# COMPACT_ATOMS: atom_id res chain seq x y z
N LYS A 1 30.59 -3.61 -11.17
CA LYS A 1 29.61 -4.49 -11.84
C LYS A 1 28.38 -3.64 -12.07
N GLN A 2 28.09 -3.38 -13.33
CA GLN A 2 27.14 -2.37 -13.77
C GLN A 2 25.77 -3.06 -13.87
N ASP A 3 24.84 -2.66 -13.00
CA ASP A 3 23.45 -3.12 -13.04
C ASP A 3 22.73 -2.35 -14.13
N GLU A 4 22.51 -2.99 -15.27
CA GLU A 4 21.68 -2.45 -16.34
C GLU A 4 20.98 -3.60 -17.08
N ILE A 5 19.71 -3.84 -16.76
CA ILE A 5 18.78 -4.59 -17.62
C ILE A 5 17.40 -3.93 -17.44
N GLY A 6 16.73 -3.34 -18.44
CA GLY A 6 17.06 -3.28 -19.85
C GLY A 6 16.42 -2.07 -20.56
N TYR A 7 17.11 -1.62 -21.61
CA TYR A 7 16.57 -0.73 -22.63
C TYR A 7 15.92 -1.57 -23.73
N LEU A 8 14.67 -1.28 -24.06
CA LEU A 8 14.23 -0.91 -25.41
C LEU A 8 12.72 -0.63 -25.39
N ALA A 9 12.32 0.35 -26.21
CA ALA A 9 10.95 0.80 -26.38
C ALA A 9 10.07 -0.31 -27.00
N ASP A 10 9.56 -1.19 -26.17
CA ASP A 10 8.29 -1.89 -26.32
C ASP A 10 7.89 -2.36 -24.91
N LYS A 11 6.60 -2.22 -24.58
CA LYS A 11 6.00 -2.40 -23.25
C LYS A 11 6.73 -3.42 -22.34
N GLN A 12 7.16 -2.99 -21.15
CA GLN A 12 7.85 -3.83 -20.16
C GLN A 12 7.12 -5.18 -19.98
N HIS A 13 7.84 -6.29 -20.16
CA HIS A 13 7.31 -7.66 -20.06
C HIS A 13 8.34 -8.56 -19.37
N GLY A 14 7.93 -9.29 -18.33
CA GLY A 14 8.78 -10.21 -17.57
C GLY A 14 9.14 -9.71 -16.17
N PRO A 15 10.07 -10.42 -15.48
CA PRO A 15 10.47 -10.08 -14.12
C PRO A 15 11.17 -8.72 -14.07
N TRP A 16 10.92 -8.00 -12.99
CA TRP A 16 11.45 -6.66 -12.77
C TRP A 16 11.93 -6.51 -11.34
N MET A 17 13.06 -5.82 -11.17
CA MET A 17 13.65 -5.51 -9.87
C MET A 17 14.18 -4.08 -9.91
N THR A 18 13.86 -3.29 -8.88
CA THR A 18 14.45 -1.95 -8.69
C THR A 18 15.36 -1.92 -7.48
N TYR A 19 16.41 -1.13 -7.60
CA TYR A 19 17.35 -0.84 -6.51
C TYR A 19 17.43 0.66 -6.30
N LYS A 20 17.49 1.08 -5.04
CA LYS A 20 17.72 2.47 -4.64
C LYS A 20 18.94 2.52 -3.75
N SER A 21 19.98 3.23 -4.20
CA SER A 21 21.26 3.32 -3.51
C SER A 21 21.89 1.95 -3.19
N GLY A 22 21.73 0.97 -4.09
CA GLY A 22 22.25 -0.39 -3.94
C GLY A 22 21.39 -1.31 -3.05
N VAL A 23 20.29 -0.82 -2.48
CA VAL A 23 19.33 -1.61 -1.70
C VAL A 23 18.15 -1.97 -2.59
N LYS A 24 17.72 -3.23 -2.57
CA LYS A 24 16.51 -3.70 -3.28
C LYS A 24 15.30 -2.91 -2.77
N GLU A 25 14.52 -2.33 -3.67
CA GLU A 25 13.37 -1.50 -3.34
C GLU A 25 12.05 -2.21 -3.71
N SER A 26 12.01 -2.85 -4.88
CA SER A 26 10.84 -3.59 -5.32
C SER A 26 11.19 -4.74 -6.25
N GLU A 27 10.28 -5.73 -6.32
CA GLU A 27 10.32 -6.80 -7.31
C GLU A 27 8.91 -7.22 -7.71
N GLY A 28 8.78 -7.71 -8.93
CA GLY A 28 7.55 -8.30 -9.43
C GLY A 28 7.66 -8.66 -10.89
N VAL A 29 6.51 -8.73 -11.56
CA VAL A 29 6.43 -9.04 -12.99
C VAL A 29 5.62 -7.96 -13.68
N PHE A 30 6.10 -7.51 -14.83
CA PHE A 30 5.32 -6.70 -15.76
C PHE A 30 4.76 -7.57 -16.88
N ARG A 31 3.54 -7.27 -17.32
CA ARG A 31 2.96 -7.75 -18.57
C ARG A 31 2.42 -6.54 -19.33
N ASP A 32 2.88 -6.36 -20.56
CA ASP A 32 2.44 -5.28 -21.46
C ASP A 32 2.53 -3.89 -20.81
N GLY A 33 3.62 -3.64 -20.07
CA GLY A 33 3.91 -2.37 -19.43
C GLY A 33 3.15 -2.13 -18.13
N ARG A 34 2.47 -3.15 -17.59
CA ARG A 34 1.67 -3.06 -16.35
C ARG A 34 2.07 -4.13 -15.34
N PRO A 35 2.08 -3.83 -14.03
CA PRO A 35 2.28 -4.85 -13.00
C PRO A 35 1.27 -5.98 -13.11
N ASP A 36 1.73 -7.23 -13.09
CA ASP A 36 0.90 -8.42 -13.17
C ASP A 36 1.50 -9.56 -12.33
N GLY A 37 0.71 -10.15 -11.44
CA GLY A 37 1.15 -11.16 -10.49
C GLY A 37 1.62 -10.57 -9.16
N HIS A 38 2.43 -11.33 -8.44
CA HIS A 38 2.91 -10.96 -7.11
C HIS A 38 3.94 -9.84 -7.18
N TRP A 39 3.75 -8.83 -6.35
CA TRP A 39 4.66 -7.71 -6.19
C TRP A 39 5.07 -7.57 -4.74
N ALA A 40 6.33 -7.26 -4.51
CA ALA A 40 6.85 -7.03 -3.17
C ALA A 40 7.77 -5.80 -3.14
N THR A 41 7.85 -5.18 -1.97
CA THR A 41 8.69 -4.01 -1.70
C THR A 41 9.49 -4.19 -0.42
N TRP A 42 10.59 -3.46 -0.31
CA TRP A 42 11.53 -3.54 0.81
C TRP A 42 11.85 -2.17 1.38
N HIS A 43 12.09 -2.14 2.70
CA HIS A 43 12.64 -1.00 3.41
C HIS A 43 14.13 -0.85 3.10
N ARG A 44 14.70 0.32 3.44
CA ARG A 44 16.13 0.58 3.23
C ARG A 44 17.06 -0.34 4.02
N ASP A 45 16.57 -0.95 5.10
CA ASP A 45 17.30 -1.95 5.89
C ASP A 45 17.23 -3.36 5.29
N GLY A 46 16.53 -3.53 4.16
CA GLY A 46 16.33 -4.82 3.50
C GLY A 46 15.21 -5.69 4.11
N SER A 47 14.48 -5.18 5.11
CA SER A 47 13.26 -5.85 5.61
C SER A 47 12.10 -5.66 4.64
N LYS A 48 11.13 -6.60 4.65
CA LYS A 48 9.98 -6.53 3.75
C LYS A 48 9.08 -5.35 4.15
N ALA A 49 8.77 -4.48 3.19
CA ALA A 49 7.91 -3.31 3.39
C ALA A 49 6.46 -3.57 2.96
N GLY A 50 6.26 -4.40 1.94
CA GLY A 50 4.91 -4.70 1.45
C GLY A 50 4.87 -5.82 0.44
N GLU A 51 3.66 -6.35 0.26
CA GLU A 51 3.31 -7.28 -0.79
C GLU A 51 1.85 -7.09 -1.23
N ALA A 52 1.60 -7.30 -2.51
CA ALA A 52 0.27 -7.31 -3.09
C ALA A 52 0.28 -8.09 -4.40
N ASP A 53 -0.88 -8.60 -4.80
CA ASP A 53 -1.06 -9.16 -6.14
C ASP A 53 -1.66 -8.12 -7.08
N PHE A 54 -1.21 -8.12 -8.33
CA PHE A 54 -1.67 -7.22 -9.38
C PHE A 54 -2.24 -8.01 -10.56
N ARG A 55 -3.19 -7.40 -11.27
CA ARG A 55 -3.72 -7.87 -12.55
C ARG A 55 -3.97 -6.68 -13.45
N ASP A 56 -3.36 -6.68 -14.64
CA ASP A 56 -3.47 -5.57 -15.61
C ASP A 56 -3.14 -4.20 -15.00
N GLY A 57 -2.18 -4.15 -14.08
CA GLY A 57 -1.74 -2.95 -13.36
C GLY A 57 -2.65 -2.49 -12.23
N ARG A 58 -3.68 -3.27 -11.86
CA ARG A 58 -4.56 -2.98 -10.72
C ARG A 58 -4.32 -3.96 -9.58
N PRO A 59 -4.32 -3.51 -8.33
CA PRO A 59 -4.21 -4.42 -7.19
C PRO A 59 -5.45 -5.32 -7.10
N VAL A 60 -5.24 -6.59 -6.79
CA VAL A 60 -6.28 -7.61 -6.64
C VAL A 60 -6.01 -8.47 -5.43
N GLY A 61 -7.06 -8.93 -4.75
CA GLY A 61 -6.89 -9.85 -3.64
C GLY A 61 -6.25 -9.21 -2.42
N ALA A 62 -5.51 -9.99 -1.65
CA ALA A 62 -4.96 -9.53 -0.39
C ALA A 62 -3.69 -8.71 -0.60
N PHE A 63 -3.47 -7.75 0.29
CA PHE A 63 -2.18 -7.08 0.41
C PHE A 63 -1.80 -6.98 1.87
N THR A 64 -0.52 -6.80 2.14
CA THR A 64 -0.02 -6.50 3.49
C THR A 64 1.19 -5.58 3.36
N THR A 65 1.30 -4.63 4.28
CA THR A 65 2.47 -3.78 4.45
C THR A 65 2.97 -3.88 5.88
N TRP A 66 4.26 -3.64 6.07
CA TRP A 66 4.92 -3.73 7.36
C TRP A 66 5.67 -2.44 7.68
N HIS A 67 5.73 -2.12 8.97
CA HIS A 67 6.69 -1.20 9.54
C HIS A 67 8.09 -1.82 9.49
N ALA A 68 9.14 -0.99 9.55
CA ALA A 68 10.53 -1.47 9.58
C ALA A 68 10.84 -2.37 10.80
N ASN A 69 10.02 -2.30 11.86
CA ASN A 69 10.12 -3.20 13.01
C ASN A 69 9.48 -4.58 12.78
N GLY A 70 9.00 -4.87 11.57
CA GLY A 70 8.38 -6.13 11.19
C GLY A 70 6.92 -6.31 11.58
N GLN A 71 6.32 -5.34 12.30
CA GLN A 71 4.88 -5.37 12.59
C GLN A 71 4.10 -4.91 11.37
N LYS A 72 2.88 -5.41 11.20
CA LYS A 72 2.00 -4.93 10.12
C LYS A 72 1.79 -3.42 10.27
N SER A 73 1.87 -2.69 9.18
CA SER A 73 1.44 -1.30 9.09
C SER A 73 0.06 -1.19 8.47
N ALA A 74 -0.27 -2.13 7.58
CA ALA A 74 -1.62 -2.30 7.07
C ALA A 74 -1.84 -3.68 6.47
N ASP A 75 -3.10 -4.08 6.36
CA ASP A 75 -3.53 -5.20 5.56
C ASP A 75 -4.97 -5.02 5.10
N GLY A 76 -5.36 -5.81 4.11
CA GLY A 76 -6.72 -5.79 3.62
C GLY A 76 -6.85 -6.57 2.31
N ARG A 77 -8.00 -6.38 1.67
CA ARG A 77 -8.31 -7.05 0.42
C ARG A 77 -8.99 -6.11 -0.56
N PHE A 78 -8.51 -6.11 -1.80
CA PHE A 78 -9.18 -5.52 -2.94
C PHE A 78 -10.17 -6.52 -3.55
N GLY A 79 -11.44 -6.12 -3.64
CA GLY A 79 -12.48 -6.77 -4.41
C GLY A 79 -12.32 -6.56 -5.92
N ASN A 80 -13.27 -7.10 -6.70
CA ASN A 80 -13.15 -7.17 -8.17
C ASN A 80 -12.80 -5.82 -8.80
N GLY A 81 -11.65 -5.79 -9.49
CA GLY A 81 -11.17 -4.61 -10.21
C GLY A 81 -10.60 -3.48 -9.35
N GLY A 82 -10.37 -3.69 -8.04
CA GLY A 82 -9.81 -2.70 -7.12
C GLY A 82 -10.81 -1.67 -6.60
N ALA A 83 -12.09 -1.80 -6.97
CA ALA A 83 -13.14 -0.84 -6.63
C ALA A 83 -13.80 -1.09 -5.26
N GLU A 84 -13.58 -2.25 -4.66
CA GLU A 84 -14.10 -2.58 -3.34
C GLU A 84 -12.95 -3.01 -2.45
N GLY A 85 -13.07 -2.77 -1.15
CA GLY A 85 -12.09 -3.30 -0.21
C GLY A 85 -12.30 -2.83 1.20
N GLU A 86 -11.72 -3.60 2.13
CA GLU A 86 -11.62 -3.22 3.53
C GLU A 86 -10.14 -3.27 3.93
N PHE A 87 -9.69 -2.22 4.60
CA PHE A 87 -8.30 -1.96 4.93
C PHE A 87 -8.19 -1.67 6.41
N THR A 88 -7.27 -2.34 7.07
CA THR A 88 -6.91 -2.07 8.46
C THR A 88 -5.53 -1.46 8.49
N LEU A 89 -5.36 -0.36 9.22
CA LEU A 89 -4.06 0.25 9.49
C LEU A 89 -3.70 0.07 10.96
N TRP A 90 -2.42 -0.18 11.20
CA TRP A 90 -1.86 -0.53 12.48
C TRP A 90 -0.70 0.40 12.80
N ASP A 91 -0.52 0.72 14.08
CA ASP A 91 0.67 1.46 14.53
C ASP A 91 1.88 0.54 14.69
N ARG A 92 3.04 1.13 14.98
CA ARG A 92 4.30 0.42 15.28
C ARG A 92 4.23 -0.47 16.53
N ALA A 93 3.20 -0.35 17.35
CA ALA A 93 2.95 -1.23 18.50
C ALA A 93 1.95 -2.35 18.17
N GLY A 94 1.48 -2.43 16.92
CA GLY A 94 0.58 -3.48 16.46
C GLY A 94 -0.86 -3.25 16.87
N ARG A 95 -1.21 -2.04 17.32
CA ARG A 95 -2.57 -1.67 17.69
C ARG A 95 -3.29 -1.18 16.45
N ARG A 96 -4.56 -1.58 16.29
CA ARG A 96 -5.41 -1.10 15.21
C ARG A 96 -5.65 0.40 15.38
N ARG A 97 -5.39 1.17 14.34
CA ARG A 97 -5.53 2.62 14.31
C ARG A 97 -6.64 3.10 13.42
N MET A 98 -6.88 2.41 12.31
CA MET A 98 -7.90 2.83 11.36
C MET A 98 -8.46 1.64 10.59
N LEU A 99 -9.73 1.76 10.23
CA LEU A 99 -10.45 0.89 9.31
C LEU A 99 -10.98 1.77 8.19
N VAL A 100 -10.78 1.35 6.95
CA VAL A 100 -11.24 2.06 5.77
C VAL A 100 -12.01 1.10 4.88
N ARG A 101 -13.15 1.52 4.36
CA ARG A 101 -13.92 0.75 3.37
C ARG A 101 -14.04 1.52 2.07
N LEU A 102 -13.67 0.86 0.99
CA LEU A 102 -13.90 1.30 -0.38
C LEU A 102 -15.11 0.58 -0.95
N THR A 103 -16.03 1.34 -1.56
CA THR A 103 -17.13 0.81 -2.37
C THR A 103 -17.16 1.59 -3.68
N LYS A 104 -17.21 0.90 -4.82
CA LYS A 104 -17.19 1.52 -6.16
C LYS A 104 -16.06 2.54 -6.36
N GLY A 105 -14.90 2.26 -5.79
CA GLY A 105 -13.71 3.10 -5.87
C GLY A 105 -13.82 4.36 -5.02
N GLN A 106 -14.72 4.43 -4.03
CA GLN A 106 -14.84 5.59 -3.14
C GLN A 106 -14.72 5.17 -1.68
N VAL A 107 -14.06 5.99 -0.86
CA VAL A 107 -14.06 5.81 0.59
C VAL A 107 -15.47 6.07 1.09
N THR A 108 -16.10 5.01 1.60
CA THR A 108 -17.50 5.04 2.08
C THR A 108 -17.58 5.02 3.59
N HIS A 109 -16.57 4.48 4.26
CA HIS A 109 -16.53 4.39 5.71
C HIS A 109 -15.09 4.47 6.18
N THR A 110 -14.85 5.27 7.22
CA THR A 110 -13.55 5.34 7.89
C THR A 110 -13.80 5.41 9.39
N GLN A 111 -13.14 4.56 10.16
CA GLN A 111 -13.13 4.58 11.62
C GLN A 111 -11.71 4.64 12.12
N ALA A 112 -11.47 5.45 13.14
CA ALA A 112 -10.16 5.58 13.77
C ALA A 112 -10.23 5.27 15.27
N TRP A 113 -9.14 4.77 15.83
CA TRP A 113 -9.00 4.50 17.26
C TRP A 113 -7.77 5.21 17.82
N ASP A 114 -7.87 5.69 19.06
CA ASP A 114 -6.81 6.34 19.83
C ASP A 114 -5.80 5.32 20.41
N GLU A 115 -4.74 5.77 21.06
CA GLU A 115 -3.69 4.90 21.65
C GLU A 115 -4.19 3.90 22.69
N ARG A 116 -5.38 4.15 23.24
CA ARG A 116 -6.06 3.32 24.22
C ARG A 116 -7.10 2.40 23.58
N GLY A 117 -7.23 2.41 22.25
CA GLY A 117 -8.20 1.62 21.51
C GLY A 117 -9.63 2.17 21.56
N ARG A 118 -9.82 3.43 22.00
CA ARG A 118 -11.13 4.10 21.99
C ARG A 118 -11.36 4.74 20.63
N GLU A 119 -12.59 4.68 20.14
CA GLU A 119 -12.93 5.32 18.86
C GLU A 119 -12.69 6.83 18.93
N VAL A 120 -12.00 7.37 17.93
CA VAL A 120 -11.75 8.81 17.79
C VAL A 120 -13.00 9.42 17.19
N THR A 121 -13.69 10.22 17.99
CA THR A 121 -14.90 10.96 17.57
C THR A 121 -14.63 12.44 17.33
N ASP A 122 -13.47 12.94 17.77
CA ASP A 122 -13.05 14.32 17.59
C ASP A 122 -12.57 14.56 16.14
N PRO A 123 -13.17 15.50 15.39
CA PRO A 123 -12.85 15.70 13.97
C PRO A 123 -11.40 16.14 13.72
N GLU A 124 -10.80 16.93 14.62
CA GLU A 124 -9.42 17.40 14.45
C GLU A 124 -8.43 16.26 14.63
N GLN A 125 -8.58 15.47 15.70
CA GLN A 125 -7.78 14.26 15.92
C GLN A 125 -7.97 13.23 14.80
N PHE A 126 -9.20 13.10 14.30
CA PHE A 126 -9.49 12.23 13.17
C PHE A 126 -8.72 12.67 11.92
N GLU A 127 -8.80 13.95 11.53
CA GLU A 127 -8.06 14.45 10.36
C GLU A 127 -6.54 14.38 10.55
N GLN A 128 -6.06 14.62 11.78
CA GLN A 128 -4.65 14.45 12.12
C GLN A 128 -4.21 13.00 11.90
N GLN A 129 -4.96 12.02 12.42
CA GLN A 129 -4.67 10.60 12.28
C GLN A 129 -4.84 10.10 10.83
N ARG A 130 -5.75 10.73 10.09
CA ARG A 130 -5.97 10.47 8.67
C ARG A 130 -4.79 10.93 7.81
N GLY A 131 -4.22 12.09 8.11
CA GLY A 131 -3.05 12.62 7.42
C GLY A 131 -1.72 12.00 7.88
N TYR A 132 -1.60 11.70 9.16
CA TYR A 132 -0.39 11.20 9.80
C TYR A 132 -0.68 10.05 10.74
N LEU A 133 0.08 8.96 10.64
CA LEU A 133 0.03 7.85 11.56
C LEU A 133 1.43 7.63 12.17
N ASP A 134 1.51 7.58 13.50
CA ASP A 134 2.77 7.49 14.25
C ASP A 134 3.78 8.60 13.91
N GLY A 135 3.29 9.81 13.64
CA GLY A 135 4.12 10.96 13.27
C GLY A 135 4.65 10.94 11.83
N GLU A 136 4.31 9.93 11.05
CA GLU A 136 4.67 9.82 9.64
C GLU A 136 3.45 10.03 8.74
N PRO A 137 3.63 10.56 7.51
CA PRO A 137 2.52 10.70 6.56
C PRO A 137 1.83 9.35 6.32
N ASN A 138 0.50 9.34 6.34
CA ASN A 138 -0.29 8.14 6.02
C ASN A 138 -0.32 7.90 4.51
N THR A 139 0.79 7.39 3.99
CA THR A 139 1.02 7.18 2.55
C THR A 139 0.07 6.14 1.96
N LEU A 140 -0.28 5.10 2.71
CA LEU A 140 -1.21 4.08 2.23
C LEU A 140 -2.62 4.64 2.03
N LEU A 141 -3.15 5.38 3.00
CA LEU A 141 -4.47 6.01 2.83
C LEU A 141 -4.45 7.02 1.68
N THR A 142 -3.37 7.77 1.54
CA THR A 142 -3.18 8.71 0.43
C THR A 142 -3.24 7.98 -0.92
N LEU A 143 -2.53 6.85 -1.05
CA LEU A 143 -2.58 6.02 -2.25
C LEU A 143 -3.97 5.45 -2.50
N LEU A 144 -4.67 4.96 -1.46
CA LEU A 144 -6.06 4.48 -1.58
C LEU A 144 -7.00 5.60 -2.08
N ILE A 145 -6.85 6.83 -1.58
CA ILE A 145 -7.62 7.99 -2.04
C ILE A 145 -7.28 8.36 -3.49
N LEU A 146 -6.01 8.30 -3.89
CA LEU A 146 -5.60 8.58 -5.27
C LEU A 146 -6.12 7.52 -6.25
N MET A 147 -6.05 6.24 -5.88
CA MET A 147 -6.61 5.13 -6.66
C MET A 147 -8.14 5.22 -6.76
N ALA A 148 -8.79 5.70 -5.70
CA ALA A 148 -10.23 5.99 -5.66
C ALA A 148 -10.64 7.20 -6.52
N GLY A 149 -9.82 8.25 -6.57
CA GLY A 149 -10.11 9.50 -7.28
C GLY A 149 -9.79 9.49 -8.78
N GLY A 150 -9.19 8.41 -9.30
CA GLY A 150 -8.72 8.30 -10.69
C GLY A 150 -9.77 7.97 -11.75
N ALA A 151 -11.04 7.79 -11.37
CA ALA A 151 -12.14 7.66 -12.33
C ALA A 151 -12.75 9.04 -12.62
N ARG A 152 -12.18 9.73 -13.61
CA ARG A 152 -12.88 10.76 -14.39
C ARG A 152 -12.89 10.36 -15.84
#